data_AF-A0A7S1KJV8-F1
#
_entry.id   AF-A0A7S1KJV8-F1
#
_cell.length_a   1.000
_cell.length_b   1.000
_cell.length_c   1.000
_cell.angle_alpha   90.00
_cell.angle_beta   90.00
_cell.angle_gamma   90.00
#
_symmetry.space_group_name_H-M   'P 1'
#
loop_
_entity.id
_entity.type
_entity.pdbx_description
1 polymer ?
#
loop_
_entity_poly.entity_id
_entity_poly.type
_entity_poly.pdbx_seq_one_letter_code
_entity_poly.pdbx_strand_id
1 'polypeptide(L)'
;MKVFKDVFTGDELMSDSYKHQAPFGDESLADVAFEVEAKRVSKGGEDFGVAANVDEDAGEGATADGGEAAEMVIDIVDGFKLCETGFSKKDFGVYIKAYMQRVKKYLEENNPDRVEKFMAGAQALVKKFLGMFDDLQFFMGESMDSEAGMVYAYYGDGKEAPTCVYFIDGLKEEKY
;
A
#
# COMPACT_ATOMS: atom_id res chain seq x y z
N MET A 1 16.24 12.27 -2.12
CA MET A 1 15.15 11.34 -1.73
C MET A 1 14.67 10.66 -2.99
N LYS A 2 14.29 9.38 -2.97
CA LYS A 2 13.68 8.73 -4.12
C LYS A 2 12.19 8.57 -3.89
N VAL A 3 11.40 8.86 -4.92
CA VAL A 3 9.96 8.58 -4.95
C VAL A 3 9.69 7.52 -6.01
N PHE A 4 8.82 6.59 -5.67
CA PHE A 4 8.36 5.55 -6.57
C PHE A 4 7.02 5.98 -7.17
N LYS A 5 7.00 6.11 -8.49
CA LYS A 5 5.82 6.52 -9.26
C LYS A 5 5.25 5.35 -10.04
N ASP A 6 3.93 5.28 -10.17
CA ASP A 6 3.29 4.34 -11.10
C ASP A 6 3.76 4.61 -12.54
N VAL A 7 4.08 3.56 -13.29
CA VAL A 7 4.59 3.70 -14.66
C VAL A 7 3.54 4.20 -15.65
N PHE A 8 2.25 4.07 -15.33
CA PHE A 8 1.14 4.40 -16.22
C PHE A 8 0.53 5.77 -15.95
N THR A 9 0.31 6.13 -14.69
CA THR A 9 -0.29 7.42 -14.28
C THR A 9 0.77 8.47 -13.95
N GLY A 10 1.92 8.03 -13.44
CA GLY A 10 2.93 8.92 -12.88
C GLY A 10 2.64 9.38 -11.46
N ASP A 11 1.57 8.86 -10.82
CA ASP A 11 1.25 9.15 -9.43
C ASP A 11 2.34 8.64 -8.50
N GLU A 12 2.64 9.41 -7.45
CA GLU A 12 3.57 9.01 -6.40
C GLU A 12 2.87 8.02 -5.46
N LEU A 13 3.47 6.85 -5.23
CA LEU A 13 2.86 5.78 -4.44
C LEU A 13 3.64 5.43 -3.16
N MET A 14 4.93 5.76 -3.13
CA MET A 14 5.87 5.43 -2.05
C MET A 14 7.16 6.25 -2.17
N SER A 15 7.99 6.29 -1.13
CA SER A 15 9.36 6.82 -1.19
C SER A 15 10.36 5.89 -0.50
N ASP A 16 11.66 6.13 -0.72
CA ASP A 16 12.74 5.38 -0.09
C ASP A 16 12.96 5.68 1.41
N SER A 17 12.13 6.53 2.01
CA SER A 17 12.13 6.73 3.47
C SER A 17 11.53 5.54 4.24
N TYR A 18 10.78 4.67 3.56
CA TYR A 18 10.15 3.50 4.14
C TYR A 18 11.03 2.25 3.93
N LYS A 19 11.09 1.38 4.93
CA LYS A 19 11.94 0.18 4.86
C LYS A 19 11.26 -0.91 4.03
N HIS A 20 11.81 -1.19 2.85
CA HIS A 20 11.36 -2.27 1.98
C HIS A 20 11.73 -3.65 2.56
N GLN A 21 10.81 -4.60 2.47
CA GLN A 21 10.97 -5.98 2.90
C GLN A 21 10.43 -6.93 1.82
N ALA A 22 10.84 -8.19 1.88
CA ALA A 22 10.28 -9.22 1.00
C ALA A 22 8.79 -9.42 1.31
N PRO A 23 7.90 -9.52 0.29
CA PRO A 23 6.47 -9.67 0.50
C PRO A 23 6.13 -10.89 1.36
N PHE A 24 5.37 -10.69 2.42
CA PHE A 24 4.95 -11.73 3.38
C PHE A 24 6.12 -12.51 3.99
N GLY A 25 7.31 -11.90 4.08
CA GLY A 25 8.54 -12.58 4.49
C GLY A 25 9.04 -13.66 3.53
N ASP A 26 8.52 -13.70 2.30
CA ASP A 26 8.90 -14.68 1.28
C ASP A 26 9.93 -14.07 0.31
N GLU A 27 11.20 -14.36 0.57
CA GLU A 27 12.35 -13.90 -0.22
C GLU A 27 12.26 -14.29 -1.70
N SER A 28 11.49 -15.34 -2.06
CA SER A 28 11.30 -15.70 -3.47
C SER A 28 10.49 -14.65 -4.26
N LEU A 29 9.80 -13.75 -3.56
CA LEU A 29 9.00 -12.67 -4.13
C LEU A 29 9.72 -11.31 -4.13
N ALA A 30 10.87 -11.19 -3.45
CA ALA A 30 11.62 -9.93 -3.32
C ALA A 30 12.08 -9.36 -4.67
N ASP A 31 12.15 -10.22 -5.69
CA ASP A 31 12.52 -9.84 -7.04
C ASP A 31 11.40 -9.19 -7.86
N VAL A 32 10.13 -9.37 -7.47
CA VAL A 32 8.95 -8.89 -8.22
C VAL A 32 8.13 -7.86 -7.44
N ALA A 33 8.22 -7.87 -6.12
CA ALA A 33 7.50 -6.97 -5.25
C ALA A 33 8.28 -6.73 -3.96
N PHE A 34 7.90 -5.69 -3.25
CA PHE A 34 8.33 -5.43 -1.88
C PHE A 34 7.13 -5.02 -1.04
N GLU A 35 7.29 -5.09 0.27
CA GLU A 35 6.34 -4.57 1.23
C GLU A 35 6.97 -3.53 2.16
N VAL A 36 6.14 -2.64 2.69
CA VAL A 36 6.53 -1.63 3.66
C VAL A 36 5.49 -1.55 4.76
N GLU A 37 5.96 -1.43 6.00
CA GLU A 37 5.07 -1.23 7.14
C GLU A 37 4.70 0.25 7.23
N ALA A 38 3.40 0.52 7.19
CA ALA A 38 2.86 1.86 7.43
C ALA A 38 2.81 2.16 8.93
N LYS A 39 2.57 3.43 9.28
CA LYS A 39 2.36 3.86 10.65
C LYS A 39 1.06 4.62 10.78
N ARG A 40 0.45 4.51 11.95
CA ARG A 40 -0.66 5.37 12.34
C ARG A 40 -0.08 6.65 12.95
N VAL A 41 -0.42 7.81 12.38
CA VAL A 41 0.13 9.11 12.78
C VAL A 41 -0.98 10.15 12.89
N SER A 42 -0.79 11.19 13.70
CA SER A 42 -1.70 12.34 13.70
C SER A 42 -1.56 13.12 12.40
N LYS A 43 -2.68 13.40 11.75
CA LYS A 43 -2.75 14.18 10.52
C LYS A 43 -2.18 15.58 10.76
N GLY A 44 -1.26 16.02 9.91
CA GLY A 44 -0.57 17.32 10.06
C GLY A 44 0.79 17.26 10.77
N GLY A 45 1.25 16.09 11.22
CA GLY A 45 2.68 15.84 11.48
C GLY A 45 3.25 16.33 12.81
N GLU A 46 2.41 16.72 13.76
CA GLU A 46 2.82 16.93 15.16
C GLU A 46 2.14 15.87 16.01
N ASP A 47 2.91 14.89 16.48
CA ASP A 47 2.48 13.97 17.52
C ASP A 47 2.29 14.77 18.82
N PHE A 48 1.07 15.26 19.04
CA PHE A 48 0.68 15.91 20.28
C PHE A 48 0.39 14.88 21.39
N GLY A 49 0.98 13.68 21.37
CA GLY A 49 1.04 12.80 22.54
C GLY A 49 -0.31 12.58 23.26
N VAL A 50 -1.43 12.57 22.54
CA VAL A 50 -2.74 12.33 23.14
C VAL A 50 -2.89 10.82 23.29
N ALA A 51 -2.24 10.29 24.31
CA ALA A 51 -2.53 8.97 24.84
C ALA A 51 -3.97 9.00 25.39
N ALA A 52 -4.94 8.70 24.53
CA ALA A 52 -6.30 8.40 24.95
C ALA A 52 -6.31 7.02 25.63
N ASN A 53 -5.70 6.91 26.81
CA ASN A 53 -6.10 5.91 27.79
C ASN A 53 -7.47 6.34 28.30
N VAL A 54 -8.52 5.96 27.59
CA VAL A 54 -9.85 5.85 28.19
C VAL A 54 -9.86 4.51 28.90
N ASP A 55 -9.16 4.47 30.04
CA ASP A 55 -9.24 3.38 30.99
C ASP A 55 -10.62 3.43 31.69
N GLU A 56 -11.09 2.24 32.00
CA GLU A 56 -12.44 1.84 32.35
C GLU A 56 -12.75 2.15 33.81
N ASP A 57 -12.93 3.42 34.17
CA ASP A 57 -13.57 3.80 35.44
C ASP A 57 -14.41 5.07 35.27
N ALA A 58 -15.70 4.88 34.98
CA ALA A 58 -16.70 5.94 34.98
C ALA A 58 -17.02 6.34 36.43
N GLY A 59 -16.08 7.04 37.07
CA GLY A 59 -16.24 7.75 38.33
C GLY A 59 -16.47 9.24 38.06
N GLU A 60 -17.74 9.65 38.14
CA GLU A 60 -18.27 11.00 38.34
C GLU A 60 -17.36 12.22 38.04
N GLY A 61 -17.71 12.92 36.96
CA GLY A 61 -17.73 14.39 36.97
C GLY A 61 -16.39 15.12 36.93
N ALA A 62 -15.71 15.08 35.79
CA ALA A 62 -14.76 16.12 35.42
C ALA A 62 -15.11 16.65 34.01
N THR A 63 -15.61 17.88 33.98
CA THR A 63 -15.69 18.72 32.78
C THR A 63 -14.31 18.87 32.15
N ALA A 64 -14.16 18.51 30.89
CA ALA A 64 -13.03 18.93 30.07
C ALA A 64 -13.55 19.35 28.69
N ASP A 65 -13.20 20.57 28.32
CA ASP A 65 -13.44 21.23 27.05
C ASP A 65 -13.27 20.31 25.83
N GLY A 66 -14.14 20.52 24.84
CA GLY A 66 -14.09 19.86 23.54
C GLY A 66 -12.84 20.21 22.73
N GLY A 67 -11.74 19.54 23.01
CA GLY A 67 -10.64 19.40 22.06
C GLY A 67 -11.04 18.41 20.97
N GLU A 68 -11.03 18.82 19.71
CA GLU A 68 -11.13 17.90 18.58
C GLU A 68 -10.00 16.88 18.70
N ALA A 69 -10.35 15.59 18.89
CA ALA A 69 -9.36 14.53 18.89
C ALA A 69 -8.60 14.57 17.56
N ALA A 70 -7.26 14.58 17.62
CA ALA A 70 -6.43 14.62 16.43
C ALA A 70 -6.80 13.46 15.48
N GLU A 71 -7.10 13.78 14.22
CA GLU A 71 -7.43 12.77 13.21
C GLU A 71 -6.21 11.87 13.00
N MET A 72 -6.35 10.57 13.26
CA MET A 72 -5.27 9.59 13.04
C MET A 72 -5.38 9.00 11.65
N VAL A 73 -4.30 9.08 10.88
CA VAL A 73 -4.21 8.61 9.49
C VAL A 73 -3.10 7.57 9.32
N ILE A 74 -3.13 6.82 8.22
CA ILE A 74 -2.02 5.96 7.81
C ILE A 74 -1.04 6.81 7.01
N ASP A 75 0.20 6.92 7.46
CA ASP A 75 1.22 7.82 6.93
C ASP A 75 1.44 7.70 5.42
N ILE A 76 1.51 6.46 4.90
CA ILE A 76 1.64 6.19 3.47
C ILE A 76 0.40 6.63 2.70
N VAL A 77 -0.80 6.35 3.22
CA VAL A 77 -2.06 6.67 2.54
C VAL A 77 -2.24 8.19 2.47
N ASP A 78 -2.03 8.90 3.58
CA ASP A 78 -2.17 10.36 3.64
C ASP A 78 -1.04 11.07 2.88
N GLY A 79 0.20 10.63 3.08
CA GLY A 79 1.39 11.27 2.49
C GLY A 79 1.46 11.18 0.96
N PHE A 80 0.92 10.11 0.37
CA PHE A 80 0.85 9.93 -1.09
C PHE A 80 -0.58 10.12 -1.64
N LYS A 81 -1.51 10.59 -0.80
CA LYS A 81 -2.93 10.81 -1.14
C LYS A 81 -3.60 9.60 -1.82
N LEU A 82 -3.29 8.42 -1.32
CA LEU A 82 -3.82 7.18 -1.88
C LEU A 82 -5.32 7.08 -1.59
N CYS A 83 -6.06 6.61 -2.58
CA CYS A 83 -7.52 6.57 -2.53
C CYS A 83 -8.01 5.12 -2.39
N GLU A 84 -8.69 4.80 -1.28
CA GLU A 84 -9.21 3.45 -1.03
C GLU A 84 -10.27 3.05 -2.06
N THR A 85 -10.24 1.79 -2.50
CA THR A 85 -11.23 1.20 -3.41
C THR A 85 -11.56 -0.23 -2.99
N GLY A 86 -12.70 -0.72 -3.47
CA GLY A 86 -13.21 -2.05 -3.14
C GLY A 86 -13.30 -2.95 -4.37
N PHE A 87 -13.07 -4.24 -4.17
CA PHE A 87 -13.28 -5.27 -5.18
C PHE A 87 -14.17 -6.39 -4.65
N SER A 88 -14.87 -7.08 -5.55
CA SER A 88 -15.17 -8.49 -5.32
C SER A 88 -13.96 -9.34 -5.69
N LYS A 89 -13.78 -10.51 -5.07
CA LYS A 89 -12.69 -11.44 -5.40
C LYS A 89 -12.60 -11.76 -6.88
N LYS A 90 -13.78 -11.84 -7.54
CA LYS A 90 -13.89 -12.08 -8.98
C LYS A 90 -13.35 -10.90 -9.78
N ASP A 91 -13.77 -9.68 -9.45
CA ASP A 91 -13.38 -8.47 -10.17
C ASP A 91 -11.90 -8.16 -9.97
N PHE A 92 -11.37 -8.37 -8.76
CA PHE A 92 -9.93 -8.29 -8.51
C PHE A 92 -9.16 -9.28 -9.39
N GLY A 93 -9.65 -10.52 -9.52
CA GLY A 93 -9.05 -11.52 -10.39
C GLY A 93 -9.07 -11.14 -11.89
N VAL A 94 -10.01 -10.31 -12.33
CA VAL A 94 -10.05 -9.76 -13.70
C VAL A 94 -9.06 -8.60 -13.83
N TYR A 95 -9.14 -7.63 -12.92
CA TYR A 95 -8.26 -6.46 -12.88
C TYR A 95 -6.79 -6.88 -12.86
N ILE A 96 -6.39 -7.74 -11.92
CA ILE A 96 -4.98 -8.06 -11.69
C ILE A 96 -4.35 -8.79 -12.89
N LYS A 97 -5.15 -9.60 -13.60
CA LYS A 97 -4.71 -10.23 -14.85
C LYS A 97 -4.51 -9.20 -15.96
N ALA A 98 -5.42 -8.24 -16.11
CA ALA A 98 -5.30 -7.17 -17.10
C ALA A 98 -4.08 -6.29 -16.79
N TYR A 99 -3.90 -5.90 -15.53
CA TYR A 99 -2.75 -5.13 -15.06
C TYR A 99 -1.43 -5.85 -15.32
N MET A 100 -1.32 -7.14 -14.99
CA MET A 100 -0.13 -7.94 -15.32
C MET A 100 0.19 -7.96 -16.81
N GLN A 101 -0.82 -8.06 -17.68
CA GLN A 101 -0.59 -7.99 -19.13
C GLN A 101 -0.15 -6.59 -19.58
N ARG A 102 -0.65 -5.53 -18.92
CA ARG A 102 -0.24 -4.15 -19.18
C ARG A 102 1.23 -3.94 -18.80
N VAL A 103 1.64 -4.39 -17.61
CA VAL A 103 3.04 -4.35 -17.17
C VAL A 103 3.93 -5.21 -18.07
N LYS A 104 3.48 -6.40 -18.49
CA LYS A 104 4.21 -7.23 -19.45
C LYS A 104 4.54 -6.46 -20.74
N LYS A 105 3.55 -5.79 -21.34
CA LYS A 105 3.75 -4.98 -22.56
C LYS A 105 4.71 -3.82 -22.32
N TYR A 106 4.57 -3.14 -21.18
CA TYR A 106 5.49 -2.07 -20.78
C TYR A 106 6.93 -2.59 -20.67
N LEU A 107 7.14 -3.76 -20.06
CA LEU A 107 8.44 -4.40 -19.96
C LEU A 107 8.99 -4.84 -21.33
N GLU A 108 8.16 -5.39 -22.22
CA GLU A 108 8.57 -5.75 -23.59
C GLU A 108 9.13 -4.55 -24.37
N GLU A 109 8.71 -3.33 -24.06
CA GLU A 109 9.19 -2.11 -24.72
C GLU A 109 10.38 -1.45 -23.99
N ASN A 110 10.42 -1.52 -22.66
CA ASN A 110 11.33 -0.71 -21.83
C ASN A 110 12.41 -1.53 -21.12
N ASN A 111 12.14 -2.79 -20.78
CA ASN A 111 13.08 -3.68 -20.10
C ASN A 111 12.75 -5.17 -20.35
N PRO A 112 13.01 -5.70 -21.57
CA PRO A 112 12.51 -7.01 -21.99
C PRO A 112 13.03 -8.18 -21.13
N ASP A 113 14.23 -8.04 -20.57
CA ASP A 113 14.87 -9.07 -19.73
C ASP A 113 14.10 -9.33 -18.42
N ARG A 114 13.24 -8.40 -18.00
CA ARG A 114 12.39 -8.55 -16.81
C ARG A 114 11.10 -9.33 -17.06
N VAL A 115 10.67 -9.49 -18.31
CA VAL A 115 9.34 -10.03 -18.66
C VAL A 115 9.09 -11.40 -18.05
N GLU A 116 10.03 -12.34 -18.21
CA GLU A 116 9.88 -13.71 -17.70
C GLU A 116 9.80 -13.72 -16.17
N LYS A 117 10.71 -12.97 -15.53
CA LYS A 117 10.82 -12.89 -14.08
C LYS A 117 9.58 -12.26 -13.45
N PHE A 118 9.10 -11.15 -14.01
CA PHE A 118 7.88 -10.49 -13.59
C PHE A 118 6.68 -11.43 -13.72
N MET A 119 6.49 -12.05 -14.88
CA MET A 119 5.32 -12.90 -15.11
C MET A 119 5.27 -14.10 -14.16
N ALA A 120 6.40 -14.74 -13.89
CA ALA A 120 6.48 -15.86 -12.95
C ALA A 120 6.22 -15.40 -11.50
N GLY A 121 6.93 -14.36 -11.04
CA GLY A 121 6.79 -13.84 -9.68
C GLY A 121 5.40 -13.25 -9.41
N ALA A 122 4.85 -12.50 -10.36
CA ALA A 122 3.54 -11.89 -10.22
C ALA A 122 2.43 -12.94 -10.16
N GLN A 123 2.53 -14.04 -10.91
CA GLN A 123 1.59 -15.16 -10.76
C GLN A 123 1.62 -15.77 -9.35
N ALA A 124 2.81 -15.90 -8.75
CA ALA A 124 2.95 -16.41 -7.38
C ALA A 124 2.35 -15.43 -6.36
N LEU A 125 2.65 -14.14 -6.50
CA LEU A 125 2.11 -13.09 -5.62
C LEU A 125 0.58 -12.98 -5.72
N VAL A 126 0.02 -13.01 -6.94
CA VAL A 126 -1.44 -12.97 -7.16
C VAL A 126 -2.14 -14.17 -6.53
N LYS A 127 -1.54 -15.36 -6.54
CA LYS A 127 -2.08 -16.52 -5.83
C LYS A 127 -2.17 -16.28 -4.32
N LYS A 128 -1.16 -15.61 -3.72
CA LYS A 128 -1.21 -15.22 -2.31
C LYS A 128 -2.34 -14.22 -2.06
N PHE A 129 -2.40 -13.14 -2.84
CA PHE A 129 -3.48 -12.15 -2.73
C PHE A 129 -4.87 -12.78 -2.83
N LEU A 130 -5.09 -13.71 -3.76
CA LEU A 130 -6.37 -14.43 -3.86
C LEU A 130 -6.61 -15.37 -2.67
N GLY A 131 -5.57 -15.90 -2.04
CA GLY A 131 -5.69 -16.73 -0.83
C GLY A 131 -6.17 -15.94 0.38
N MET A 132 -5.70 -14.70 0.53
CA MET A 132 -6.00 -13.79 1.64
C MET A 132 -6.87 -12.59 1.23
N PHE A 133 -7.69 -12.76 0.18
CA PHE A 133 -8.42 -11.64 -0.43
C PHE A 133 -9.27 -10.86 0.58
N ASP A 134 -9.88 -11.57 1.52
CA ASP A 134 -10.77 -10.97 2.53
C ASP A 134 -10.01 -10.10 3.55
N ASP A 135 -8.68 -10.22 3.61
CA ASP A 135 -7.78 -9.44 4.46
C ASP A 135 -7.11 -8.27 3.70
N LEU A 136 -7.38 -8.12 2.40
CA LEU A 136 -6.78 -7.09 1.56
C LEU A 136 -7.62 -5.82 1.53
N GLN A 137 -6.93 -4.68 1.63
CA GLN A 137 -7.40 -3.37 1.22
C GLN A 137 -6.67 -2.92 -0.03
N PHE A 138 -7.35 -2.15 -0.88
CA PHE A 138 -6.84 -1.70 -2.17
C PHE A 138 -6.81 -0.18 -2.20
N PHE A 139 -5.68 0.39 -2.62
CA PHE A 139 -5.56 1.83 -2.81
C PHE A 139 -5.07 2.16 -4.22
N MET A 140 -5.66 3.19 -4.80
CA MET A 140 -5.25 3.78 -6.08
C MET A 140 -4.41 5.04 -5.83
N GLY A 141 -3.61 5.43 -6.81
CA GLY A 141 -2.98 6.76 -6.83
C GLY A 141 -4.02 7.89 -6.93
N GLU A 142 -3.56 9.13 -6.76
CA GLU A 142 -4.41 10.34 -6.79
C GLU A 142 -5.23 10.46 -8.09
N SER A 143 -4.76 9.89 -9.21
CA SER A 143 -5.49 9.91 -10.48
C SER A 143 -6.71 8.99 -10.51
N MET A 144 -6.83 8.05 -9.56
CA MET A 144 -7.90 7.04 -9.49
C MET A 144 -8.07 6.21 -10.78
N ASP A 145 -6.99 5.92 -11.51
CA ASP A 145 -7.04 5.05 -12.69
C ASP A 145 -7.21 3.58 -12.27
N SER A 146 -8.41 3.03 -12.49
CA SER A 146 -8.75 1.64 -12.16
C SER A 146 -8.01 0.58 -12.98
N GLU A 147 -7.29 0.97 -14.03
CA GLU A 147 -6.47 0.08 -14.87
C GLU A 147 -4.97 0.18 -14.57
N ALA A 148 -4.54 1.11 -13.71
CA ALA A 148 -3.16 1.34 -13.32
C ALA A 148 -2.75 0.51 -12.09
N GLY A 149 -1.53 0.73 -11.59
CA GLY A 149 -1.03 0.07 -10.40
C GLY A 149 -1.82 0.45 -9.15
N MET A 150 -2.08 -0.55 -8.32
CA MET A 150 -2.68 -0.37 -7.00
C MET A 150 -1.69 -0.75 -5.90
N VAL A 151 -1.88 -0.14 -4.75
CA VAL A 151 -1.23 -0.53 -3.49
C VAL A 151 -2.13 -1.53 -2.79
N TYR A 152 -1.56 -2.69 -2.44
CA TYR A 152 -2.29 -3.75 -1.73
C TYR A 152 -1.88 -3.72 -0.26
N ALA A 153 -2.83 -3.53 0.63
CA ALA A 153 -2.56 -3.41 2.06
C ALA A 153 -3.21 -4.57 2.82
N TYR A 154 -2.56 -5.01 3.90
CA TYR A 154 -3.13 -5.99 4.83
C TYR A 154 -2.64 -5.71 6.24
N TYR A 155 -3.38 -6.15 7.26
CA TYR A 155 -2.94 -6.06 8.65
C TYR A 155 -2.29 -7.38 9.05
N GLY A 156 -1.03 -7.32 9.48
CA GLY A 156 -0.39 -8.47 10.13
C GLY A 156 -0.97 -8.72 11.52
N ASP A 157 -0.83 -9.95 12.02
CA ASP A 157 -1.31 -10.32 13.35
C ASP A 157 -0.82 -9.33 14.43
N GLY A 158 -1.78 -8.70 15.11
CA GLY A 158 -1.51 -7.75 16.19
C GLY A 158 -0.93 -6.40 15.77
N LYS A 159 -0.92 -6.06 14.46
CA LYS A 159 -0.48 -4.74 13.99
C LYS A 159 -1.63 -3.74 13.96
N GLU A 160 -1.34 -2.51 14.37
CA GLU A 160 -2.30 -1.39 14.36
C GLU A 160 -2.32 -0.59 13.05
N ALA A 161 -1.34 -0.82 12.17
CA ALA A 161 -1.20 -0.20 10.87
C ALA A 161 -0.95 -1.27 9.79
N PRO A 162 -1.36 -1.01 8.53
CA PRO A 162 -1.23 -1.99 7.47
C PRO A 162 0.21 -2.11 6.98
N THR A 163 0.52 -3.26 6.40
CA THR A 163 1.67 -3.45 5.51
C THR A 163 1.20 -3.28 4.07
N CYS A 164 1.85 -2.39 3.31
CA CYS A 164 1.54 -2.09 1.92
C CYS A 164 2.51 -2.82 0.98
N VAL A 165 1.99 -3.48 -0.06
CA VAL A 165 2.72 -4.30 -1.03
C VAL A 165 2.66 -3.65 -2.41
N TYR A 166 3.81 -3.62 -3.10
CA TYR A 166 4.02 -2.94 -4.37
C TYR A 166 4.70 -3.86 -5.38
N PHE A 167 4.25 -3.84 -6.65
CA PHE A 167 4.97 -4.48 -7.75
C PHE A 167 6.14 -3.62 -8.21
N ILE A 168 7.36 -4.16 -8.22
CA ILE A 168 8.58 -3.42 -8.62
C ILE A 168 8.48 -2.95 -10.07
N ASP A 169 8.08 -3.83 -10.98
CA ASP A 169 8.01 -3.52 -12.42
C ASP A 169 6.81 -2.63 -12.80
N GLY A 170 5.90 -2.38 -11.85
CA GLY A 170 4.83 -1.38 -11.99
C GLY A 170 5.26 0.02 -11.57
N LEU A 171 6.49 0.18 -11.06
CA LEU A 171 7.02 1.42 -10.52
C LEU A 171 8.22 1.91 -11.32
N LYS A 172 8.41 3.23 -11.33
CA LYS A 172 9.65 3.90 -11.75
C LYS A 172 10.20 4.74 -10.62
N GLU A 173 11.51 4.78 -10.49
CA GLU A 173 12.20 5.61 -9.50
C GLU A 173 12.44 7.02 -10.06
N GLU A 174 12.08 8.04 -9.28
CA GLU A 174 12.43 9.43 -9.52
C GLU A 174 13.27 9.97 -8.37
N LYS A 175 14.40 10.61 -8.70
CA LYS A 175 15.33 11.17 -7.72
C LYS A 175 15.12 12.68 -7.60
N TYR A 176 14.88 13.13 -6.37
CA TYR A 176 14.88 14.53 -5.96
C TYR A 176 16.13 14.84 -5.12
#